data_AF-U1P6E0-F1
#
_entry.id   AF-U1P6E0-F1
#
_cell.length_a   1.000
_cell.length_b   1.000
_cell.length_c   1.000
_cell.angle_alpha   90.00
_cell.angle_beta   90.00
_cell.angle_gamma   90.00
#
_symmetry.space_group_name_H-M   'P 1'
#
loop_
_entity.id
_entity.type
_entity.pdbx_description
1 polymer ?
#
loop_
_entity_poly.entity_id
_entity_poly.type
_entity_poly.pdbx_seq_one_letter_code
_entity_poly.pdbx_strand_id
1 'polypeptide(L)'
;MTPDDVTVEAVRGILQTELPGFGELFRDRSRSEVGTAVIGTRATAGIDDGVPVFCLPGSENAARLGIEELILPEAAHLAGLASDDD
;
A
#
# COMPACT_ATOMS: atom_id res chain seq x y z
N MET A 1 2.43 17.40 -2.07
CA MET A 1 3.60 16.74 -1.46
C MET A 1 4.39 17.80 -0.72
N THR A 2 4.69 17.54 0.54
CA THR A 2 5.54 18.40 1.38
C THR A 2 6.90 17.72 1.55
N PRO A 3 7.95 18.45 2.00
CA PRO A 3 9.26 17.84 2.28
C PRO A 3 9.22 16.67 3.25
N ASP A 4 8.19 16.61 4.10
CA ASP A 4 7.99 15.57 5.11
C ASP A 4 7.22 14.35 4.58
N ASP A 5 6.79 14.34 3.32
CA ASP A 5 6.12 13.21 2.65
C ASP A 5 7.14 12.14 2.23
N VAL A 6 7.73 11.50 3.24
CA VAL A 6 8.86 10.55 3.10
C VAL A 6 8.46 9.11 3.40
N THR A 7 7.19 8.84 3.73
CA THR A 7 6.72 7.53 4.21
C THR A 7 7.04 6.40 3.23
N VAL A 8 6.84 6.61 1.93
CA VAL A 8 7.08 5.56 0.92
C VAL A 8 8.57 5.26 0.76
N GLU A 9 9.44 6.28 0.72
CA GLU A 9 10.89 6.09 0.67
C GLU A 9 11.40 5.38 1.94
N ALA A 10 10.95 5.84 3.11
CA ALA A 10 11.35 5.27 4.38
C ALA A 10 10.93 3.80 4.50
N VAL A 11 9.68 3.49 4.16
CA VAL A 11 9.16 2.12 4.26
C VAL A 11 9.78 1.21 3.21
N ARG A 12 9.91 1.63 1.96
CA ARG A 12 10.62 0.83 0.94
C ARG A 12 12.06 0.50 1.33
N GLY A 13 12.72 1.37 2.11
CA GLY A 13 14.06 1.12 2.62
C GLY A 13 14.16 -0.03 3.63
N ILE A 14 13.05 -0.48 4.21
CA ILE A 14 13.02 -1.57 5.20
C ILE A 14 12.33 -2.85 4.69
N LEU A 15 11.51 -2.77 3.63
CA LEU A 15 10.83 -3.96 3.09
C LEU A 15 11.86 -4.98 2.57
N GLN A 16 11.71 -6.23 2.99
CA GLN A 16 12.47 -7.37 2.46
C GLN A 16 11.95 -7.80 1.09
N THR A 17 10.63 -7.74 0.92
CA THR A 17 9.94 -8.07 -0.34
C THR A 17 8.92 -6.98 -0.66
N GLU A 18 9.02 -6.33 -1.82
CA GLU A 18 8.02 -5.36 -2.27
C GLU A 18 6.78 -6.05 -2.86
N LEU A 19 5.60 -5.49 -2.61
CA LEU A 19 4.32 -5.89 -3.23
C LEU A 19 3.83 -4.77 -4.17
N PRO A 20 4.46 -4.59 -5.36
CA PRO A 20 4.21 -3.44 -6.23
C PRO A 20 2.76 -3.36 -6.72
N GLY A 21 2.09 -4.52 -6.88
CA GLY A 21 0.70 -4.61 -7.31
C GLY A 21 -0.27 -3.85 -6.39
N PHE A 22 0.05 -3.69 -5.10
CA PHE A 22 -0.78 -2.90 -4.19
C PHE A 22 -0.86 -1.42 -4.63
N GLY A 23 0.28 -0.79 -4.87
CA GLY A 23 0.31 0.62 -5.29
C GLY A 23 -0.28 0.82 -6.69
N GLU A 24 -0.16 -0.18 -7.57
CA GLU A 24 -0.78 -0.18 -8.90
C GLU A 24 -2.31 -0.23 -8.80
N LEU A 25 -2.86 -1.20 -8.07
CA LEU A 25 -4.30 -1.33 -7.85
C LEU A 25 -4.87 -0.12 -7.11
N PHE A 26 -4.15 0.40 -6.11
CA PHE A 26 -4.58 1.59 -5.38
C PHE A 26 -4.77 2.79 -6.33
N ARG A 27 -3.82 3.02 -7.24
CA ARG A 27 -3.93 4.07 -8.25
C ARG A 27 -5.05 3.79 -9.25
N ASP A 28 -5.21 2.56 -9.70
CA ASP A 28 -6.28 2.19 -10.62
C ASP A 28 -7.67 2.48 -10.01
N ARG A 29 -7.91 2.03 -8.77
CA ARG A 29 -9.18 2.24 -8.06
C ARG A 29 -9.42 3.70 -7.71
N SER A 30 -8.38 4.45 -7.34
CA SER A 30 -8.50 5.88 -7.05
C SER A 30 -8.81 6.72 -8.29
N ARG A 31 -8.48 6.25 -9.50
CA ARG A 31 -8.59 7.03 -10.74
C ARG A 31 -10.02 7.51 -11.02
N SER A 32 -11.04 6.73 -10.65
CA SER A 32 -12.45 7.10 -10.84
C SER A 32 -12.85 8.31 -9.99
N GLU A 33 -12.29 8.44 -8.78
CA GLU A 33 -12.60 9.51 -7.83
C GLU A 33 -11.74 10.76 -8.08
N VAL A 34 -10.43 10.60 -8.25
CA VAL A 34 -9.49 11.73 -8.28
C VAL A 34 -8.96 12.07 -9.68
N GLY A 35 -9.32 11.28 -10.71
CA GLY A 35 -8.91 11.51 -12.09
C GLY A 35 -7.39 11.53 -12.27
N THR A 36 -6.88 12.53 -12.99
CA THR A 36 -5.44 12.68 -13.24
C THR A 36 -4.63 13.06 -11.99
N ALA A 37 -5.29 13.53 -10.91
CA ALA A 37 -4.60 13.81 -9.65
C ALA A 37 -3.99 12.55 -9.02
N VAL A 38 -4.40 11.36 -9.48
CA VAL A 38 -3.81 10.07 -9.09
C VAL A 38 -2.30 9.98 -9.36
N ILE A 39 -1.75 10.83 -10.24
CA ILE A 39 -0.30 10.97 -10.45
C ILE A 39 0.42 11.29 -9.12
N GLY A 40 -0.23 12.03 -8.23
CA GLY A 40 0.29 12.37 -6.91
C GLY A 40 0.00 11.32 -5.81
N THR A 41 -0.71 10.24 -6.13
CA THR A 41 -1.08 9.22 -5.13
C THR A 41 0.11 8.34 -4.78
N ARG A 42 0.51 8.39 -3.50
CA ARG A 42 1.61 7.60 -2.93
C ARG A 42 1.04 6.52 -2.01
N ALA A 43 1.13 5.27 -2.47
CA ALA A 43 0.78 4.08 -1.71
C ALA A 43 1.82 2.99 -2.03
N THR A 44 2.25 2.23 -1.03
CA THR A 44 3.22 1.14 -1.18
C THR A 44 2.88 0.01 -0.21
N ALA A 45 3.32 -1.21 -0.52
CA ALA A 45 3.21 -2.34 0.38
C ALA A 45 4.39 -3.30 0.19
N GLY A 46 4.59 -4.17 1.16
CA GLY A 46 5.59 -5.23 1.12
C GLY A 46 5.50 -6.14 2.33
N ILE A 47 6.47 -7.04 2.43
CA ILE A 47 6.72 -7.86 3.62
C ILE A 47 8.00 -7.36 4.28
N ASP A 48 7.96 -7.23 5.60
CA ASP A 48 9.11 -7.01 6.47
C ASP A 48 9.00 -7.98 7.66
N ASP A 49 10.02 -8.82 7.85
CA ASP A 49 10.12 -9.81 8.94
C ASP A 49 8.86 -10.70 9.06
N GLY A 50 8.41 -11.23 7.92
CA GLY A 50 7.20 -12.07 7.87
C GLY A 50 5.88 -11.32 8.14
N VAL A 51 5.89 -9.98 8.16
CA VAL A 51 4.70 -9.16 8.39
C VAL A 51 4.34 -8.35 7.14
N PRO A 52 3.10 -8.47 6.64
CA PRO A 52 2.60 -7.57 5.60
C PRO A 52 2.47 -6.13 6.11
N VAL A 53 3.11 -5.19 5.40
CA VAL A 53 3.11 -3.75 5.70
C VAL A 53 2.47 -2.99 4.54
N PHE A 54 1.58 -2.05 4.85
CA PHE A 54 0.88 -1.20 3.87
C PHE A 54 0.96 0.27 4.26
N CYS A 55 1.28 1.13 3.31
CA CYS A 55 1.25 2.58 3.47
C CYS A 55 0.15 3.18 2.59
N LEU A 56 -0.77 3.88 3.25
CA LEU A 56 -1.93 4.53 2.62
C LEU A 56 -1.76 6.04 2.63
N PRO A 57 -2.34 6.77 1.66
CA PRO A 57 -2.52 8.22 1.78
C PRO A 57 -3.36 8.58 3.01
N GLY A 58 -3.10 9.74 3.61
CA GLY A 58 -3.70 10.14 4.89
C GLY A 58 -5.16 10.60 4.85
N SER A 59 -5.86 10.55 3.72
CA SER A 59 -7.29 10.93 3.65
C SER A 59 -8.19 9.76 4.04
N GLU A 60 -9.34 10.06 4.64
CA GLU A 60 -10.31 9.03 5.06
C GLU A 60 -10.81 8.17 3.89
N ASN A 61 -11.08 8.78 2.73
CA ASN A 61 -11.47 8.06 1.53
C ASN A 61 -10.39 7.07 1.07
N ALA A 62 -9.13 7.51 1.06
CA ALA A 62 -8.00 6.67 0.67
C ALA A 62 -7.78 5.52 1.67
N ALA A 63 -7.91 5.79 2.97
CA ALA A 63 -7.82 4.77 4.00
C ALA A 63 -8.92 3.71 3.84
N ARG A 64 -10.17 4.14 3.62
CA ARG A 64 -11.32 3.24 3.41
C ARG A 64 -11.14 2.39 2.16
N LEU A 65 -10.78 3.00 1.02
CA LEU A 65 -10.51 2.27 -0.22
C LEU A 65 -9.38 1.26 -0.04
N GLY A 66 -8.28 1.66 0.59
CA GLY A 66 -7.15 0.77 0.87
C GLY A 66 -7.54 -0.41 1.75
N ILE A 67 -8.31 -0.18 2.81
CA ILE A 67 -8.70 -1.23 3.75
C ILE A 67 -9.76 -2.15 3.15
N GLU A 68 -10.89 -1.61 2.71
CA GLU A 68 -12.08 -2.38 2.34
C GLU A 68 -11.91 -3.10 1.01
N GLU A 69 -11.32 -2.44 0.01
CA GLU A 69 -11.25 -2.99 -1.34
C GLU A 69 -9.96 -3.75 -1.64
N LEU A 70 -8.88 -3.47 -0.91
CA LEU A 70 -7.54 -3.99 -1.25
C LEU A 70 -6.93 -4.85 -0.14
N ILE A 71 -6.85 -4.35 1.09
CA ILE A 71 -6.14 -5.05 2.17
C ILE A 71 -6.99 -6.18 2.76
N LEU A 72 -8.22 -5.91 3.19
CA LEU A 72 -9.06 -6.91 3.86
C LEU A 72 -9.33 -8.17 3.02
N PRO A 73 -9.58 -8.08 1.70
CA PRO A 73 -9.77 -9.26 0.87
C PRO A 73 -8.54 -10.19 0.83
N GLU A 74 -7.33 -9.63 0.94
CA GLU A 74 -6.07 -10.37 0.80
C GLU A 74 -5.38 -10.65 2.14
N ALA A 75 -5.85 -10.07 3.24
CA ALA A 75 -5.15 -10.07 4.52
C ALA A 75 -4.77 -11.47 5.01
N ALA A 76 -5.71 -12.43 4.94
CA ALA A 76 -5.45 -13.81 5.37
C ALA A 76 -4.44 -14.53 4.46
N HIS A 77 -4.52 -14.28 3.15
CA HIS A 77 -3.62 -14.88 2.17
C HIS A 77 -2.19 -14.36 2.34
N LEU A 78 -2.04 -13.03 2.44
CA LEU A 78 -0.74 -12.38 2.61
C LEU A 78 -0.11 -12.69 3.96
N ALA A 79 -0.91 -12.81 5.03
CA ALA A 79 -0.40 -13.25 6.33
C ALA A 79 0.15 -14.68 6.28
N GLY A 80 -0.52 -15.59 5.56
CA GLY A 80 -0.04 -16.96 5.37
C GLY A 80 1.25 -17.03 4.55
N LEU A 81 1.29 -16.32 3.42
CA LEU A 81 2.50 -16.27 2.58
C LEU A 81 3.71 -15.71 3.34
N ALA A 82 3.49 -14.68 4.15
CA ALA A 82 4.58 -14.03 4.88
C ALA A 82 5.15 -14.90 6.01
N SER A 83 4.36 -15.82 6.59
CA SER A 83 4.82 -16.77 7.61
C SER A 83 5.50 -18.02 7.06
N ASP A 84 5.40 -18.28 5.76
CA ASP A 84 5.97 -19.46 5.10
C ASP A 84 7.40 -19.22 4.55
N ASP A 85 7.93 -17.99 4.69
CA ASP A 85 9.30 -17.60 4.27
C ASP A 85 10.39 -17.87 5.35
N ASP A 86 10.06 -18.63 6.41
CA ASP A 86 10.98 -19.14 7.46
C ASP A 86 11.62 -20.51 7.14
#